data_AF-A0A524H1R1-F1
#
_entry.id   AF-A0A524H1R1-F1
#
_cell.length_a   1.000
_cell.length_b   1.000
_cell.length_c   1.000
_cell.angle_alpha   90.00
_cell.angle_beta   90.00
_cell.angle_gamma   90.00
#
_symmetry.space_group_name_H-M   'P 1'
#
loop_
_entity.id
_entity.type
_entity.pdbx_description
1 polymer ?
#
loop_
_entity_poly.entity_id
_entity_poly.type
_entity_poly.pdbx_seq_one_letter_code
_entity_poly.pdbx_strand_id
1 'polypeptide(L)'
;YFMNKKVATSYPRLLENYLKENNLTAEIEEISGSVEIAPGIGLADAVCDIVSSGSTLMTNGLREVATILKSQAVIISNKNLDQQKHSILNKLLFRIRAVKNAKENKYILLNAPLEALHEICRILPGMKSPTILPLVEKGWCSIHSVVKEDEFWERIDQLKHAGAEGILVIPIEKMIL
;
A
#
# COMPACT_ATOMS: atom_id res chain seq x y z
N TYR A 1 -21.66 21.25 -6.92
CA TYR A 1 -20.41 21.97 -7.26
C TYR A 1 -20.21 22.16 -8.75
N PHE A 2 -20.36 21.12 -9.59
CA PHE A 2 -19.91 21.18 -10.99
C PHE A 2 -20.99 21.47 -12.05
N MET A 3 -22.27 21.54 -11.68
CA MET A 3 -23.34 21.81 -12.64
C MET A 3 -23.15 23.16 -13.34
N ASN A 4 -23.17 23.12 -14.67
CA ASN A 4 -22.97 24.27 -15.56
C ASN A 4 -21.65 25.01 -15.32
N LYS A 5 -20.61 24.28 -14.90
CA LYS A 5 -19.26 24.80 -14.71
C LYS A 5 -18.32 24.34 -15.82
N LYS A 6 -17.24 25.09 -16.04
CA LYS A 6 -16.11 24.67 -16.88
C LYS A 6 -15.05 24.02 -16.00
N VAL A 7 -14.62 22.82 -16.36
CA VAL A 7 -13.64 22.03 -15.61
C VAL A 7 -12.43 21.74 -16.48
N ALA A 8 -11.27 22.24 -16.08
CA ALA A 8 -10.02 21.98 -16.78
C ALA A 8 -9.42 20.62 -16.38
N THR A 9 -8.91 19.85 -17.35
CA THR A 9 -8.28 18.55 -17.06
C THR A 9 -7.35 18.09 -18.17
N SER A 10 -6.32 17.30 -17.82
CA SER A 10 -5.57 16.48 -18.78
C SER A 10 -6.17 15.08 -18.97
N TYR A 11 -7.30 14.77 -18.33
CA TYR A 11 -7.96 13.46 -18.32
C TYR A 11 -9.44 13.54 -18.74
N PRO A 12 -9.77 14.08 -19.93
CA PRO A 12 -11.14 14.42 -20.31
C PRO A 12 -12.09 13.21 -20.29
N ARG A 13 -11.63 12.03 -20.75
CA ARG A 13 -12.46 10.81 -20.76
C ARG A 13 -12.80 10.29 -19.36
N LEU A 14 -11.88 10.43 -18.40
CA LEU A 14 -12.13 10.02 -17.02
C LEU A 14 -13.14 10.96 -16.35
N LEU A 15 -12.97 12.27 -16.57
CA LEU A 15 -13.91 13.26 -16.08
C LEU A 15 -15.30 13.10 -16.71
N GLU A 16 -15.37 12.87 -18.02
CA GLU A 16 -16.62 12.66 -18.75
C GLU A 16 -17.42 11.47 -18.17
N ASN A 17 -16.74 10.34 -17.92
CA ASN A 17 -17.37 9.17 -17.30
C ASN A 17 -17.88 9.49 -15.88
N TYR A 18 -17.07 10.15 -15.07
CA TYR A 18 -17.46 10.55 -13.72
C TYR A 18 -18.70 11.48 -13.73
N LEU A 19 -18.72 12.47 -14.63
CA LEU A 19 -19.85 13.39 -14.76
C LEU A 19 -21.13 12.64 -15.18
N LYS A 20 -21.02 11.73 -16.16
CA LYS A 20 -22.13 10.88 -16.62
C LYS A 20 -22.69 10.00 -15.51
N GLU A 21 -21.82 9.28 -14.78
CA GLU A 21 -22.21 8.40 -13.67
C GLU A 21 -22.92 9.15 -12.53
N ASN A 22 -22.62 10.43 -12.35
CA ASN A 22 -23.19 11.28 -11.30
C ASN A 22 -24.31 12.20 -11.80
N ASN A 23 -24.78 12.05 -13.05
CA ASN A 23 -25.80 12.92 -13.66
C ASN A 23 -25.44 14.42 -13.59
N LEU A 24 -24.18 14.75 -13.79
CA LEU A 24 -23.66 16.12 -13.79
C LEU A 24 -23.41 16.61 -15.22
N THR A 25 -23.72 17.88 -15.48
CA THR A 25 -23.43 18.56 -16.74
C THR A 25 -22.39 19.64 -16.49
N ALA A 26 -21.21 19.51 -17.10
CA ALA A 26 -20.11 20.46 -17.04
C ALA A 26 -19.39 20.52 -18.39
N GLU A 27 -18.83 21.66 -18.74
CA GLU A 27 -17.97 21.81 -19.92
C GLU A 27 -16.56 21.32 -19.57
N ILE A 28 -15.98 20.46 -20.41
CA ILE A 28 -14.63 19.94 -20.21
C ILE A 28 -13.67 20.76 -21.05
N GLU A 29 -12.71 21.41 -20.40
CA GLU A 29 -11.61 22.13 -21.05
C GLU A 29 -10.35 21.25 -20.99
N GLU A 30 -9.99 20.64 -22.12
CA GLU A 30 -8.80 19.78 -22.18
C GLU A 30 -7.54 20.63 -22.32
N ILE A 31 -6.61 20.49 -21.35
CA ILE A 31 -5.33 21.19 -21.36
C ILE A 31 -4.17 20.25 -21.04
N SER A 32 -3.03 20.50 -21.69
CA SER A 32 -1.81 19.72 -21.50
C SER A 32 -0.94 20.32 -20.40
N GLY A 33 -1.10 19.82 -19.17
CA GLY A 33 -0.30 20.20 -18.01
C GLY A 33 -0.65 21.57 -17.40
N SER A 34 -0.12 21.82 -16.20
CA SER A 34 -0.41 23.01 -15.38
C SER A 34 -1.92 23.27 -15.26
N VAL A 35 -2.68 22.24 -14.88
CA VAL A 35 -4.14 22.34 -14.82
C VAL A 35 -4.57 23.29 -13.70
N GLU A 36 -3.81 23.32 -12.62
CA GLU A 36 -4.02 24.09 -11.40
C GLU A 36 -4.07 25.61 -11.59
N ILE A 37 -3.47 26.14 -12.67
CA ILE A 37 -3.50 27.60 -12.96
C ILE A 37 -4.79 28.03 -13.68
N ALA A 38 -5.53 27.09 -14.28
CA ALA A 38 -6.69 27.42 -15.11
C ALA A 38 -7.77 28.26 -14.37
N PRO A 39 -8.09 27.99 -13.09
CA PRO A 39 -8.98 28.86 -12.33
C PRO A 39 -8.42 30.25 -12.06
N GLY A 40 -7.11 30.36 -11.79
CA GLY A 40 -6.45 31.63 -11.49
C GLY A 40 -6.44 32.61 -12.67
N ILE A 41 -6.46 32.10 -13.90
CA ILE A 41 -6.51 32.91 -15.14
C ILE A 41 -7.92 33.03 -15.73
N GLY A 42 -8.95 32.47 -15.07
CA GLY A 42 -10.33 32.50 -15.54
C GLY A 42 -10.63 31.57 -16.73
N LEU A 43 -9.76 30.60 -17.01
CA LEU A 43 -9.97 29.62 -18.07
C LEU A 43 -11.01 28.55 -17.67
N ALA A 44 -11.14 28.22 -16.39
CA ALA A 44 -12.10 27.24 -15.88
C ALA A 44 -12.58 27.60 -14.46
N ASP A 45 -13.73 27.07 -14.04
CA ASP A 45 -14.22 27.22 -12.66
C ASP A 45 -13.59 26.22 -11.68
N ALA A 46 -13.15 25.06 -12.18
CA ALA A 46 -12.60 23.97 -11.39
C ALA A 46 -11.56 23.18 -12.19
N VAL A 47 -10.83 22.30 -11.49
CA VAL A 47 -9.84 21.40 -12.09
C VAL A 47 -10.15 19.95 -11.74
N CYS A 48 -9.80 19.05 -12.64
CA CYS A 48 -9.74 17.61 -12.40
C CYS A 48 -8.34 17.14 -12.74
N ASP A 49 -7.55 16.82 -11.72
CA ASP A 49 -6.15 16.41 -11.87
C ASP A 49 -5.73 15.40 -10.80
N ILE A 50 -4.57 14.78 -10.99
CA ILE A 50 -3.98 13.85 -10.02
C ILE A 50 -3.46 14.60 -8.78
N VAL A 51 -3.80 14.09 -7.60
CA VAL A 51 -3.35 14.65 -6.32
C VAL A 51 -2.58 13.59 -5.54
N SER A 52 -1.45 13.98 -4.96
CA SER A 52 -0.64 13.14 -4.08
C SER A 52 -0.56 13.73 -2.65
N SER A 53 0.28 14.73 -2.41
CA SER A 53 0.38 15.42 -1.11
C SER A 53 -0.59 16.59 -0.94
N GLY A 54 -1.27 17.02 -2.02
CA GLY A 54 -2.13 18.20 -2.03
C GLY A 54 -1.39 19.56 -2.08
N SER A 55 -0.05 19.58 -2.04
CA SER A 55 0.74 20.82 -1.97
C SER A 55 0.53 21.76 -3.17
N THR A 56 0.43 21.20 -4.37
CA THR A 56 0.20 21.96 -5.61
C THR A 56 -1.17 22.65 -5.61
N LEU A 57 -2.22 21.96 -5.15
CA LEU A 57 -3.56 22.53 -5.04
C LEU A 57 -3.57 23.71 -4.06
N MET A 58 -3.00 23.51 -2.87
CA MET A 58 -2.97 24.57 -1.84
C MET A 58 -2.25 25.83 -2.31
N THR A 59 -1.13 25.68 -3.02
CA THR A 59 -0.35 26.82 -3.54
C THR A 59 -1.14 27.64 -4.56
N ASN A 60 -2.11 27.03 -5.24
CA ASN A 60 -2.99 27.67 -6.22
C ASN A 60 -4.36 28.05 -5.62
N GLY A 61 -4.52 27.99 -4.29
CA GLY A 61 -5.79 28.33 -3.63
C GLY A 61 -6.92 27.32 -3.89
N LEU A 62 -6.58 26.11 -4.31
CA LEU A 62 -7.51 25.02 -4.60
C LEU A 62 -7.62 24.06 -3.43
N ARG A 63 -8.76 23.36 -3.36
CA ARG A 63 -9.00 22.29 -2.39
C ARG A 63 -9.66 21.10 -3.06
N GLU A 64 -9.39 19.91 -2.55
CA GLU A 64 -10.08 18.69 -2.98
C GLU A 64 -11.56 18.74 -2.59
N VAL A 65 -12.44 18.40 -3.53
CA VAL A 65 -13.90 18.41 -3.34
C VAL A 65 -14.57 17.09 -3.72
N ALA A 66 -13.90 16.26 -4.52
CA ALA A 66 -14.37 14.95 -4.95
C ALA A 66 -13.19 14.10 -5.41
N THR A 67 -13.26 12.79 -5.16
CA THR A 67 -12.29 11.82 -5.66
C THR A 67 -12.93 11.03 -6.80
N ILE A 68 -12.34 11.10 -7.99
CA ILE A 68 -12.82 10.34 -9.16
C ILE A 68 -12.32 8.89 -9.11
N LEU A 69 -11.02 8.70 -8.85
CA LEU A 69 -10.41 7.38 -8.76
C LEU A 69 -9.16 7.42 -7.86
N LYS A 70 -8.78 6.25 -7.33
CA LYS A 70 -7.47 6.05 -6.69
C LYS A 70 -6.51 5.42 -7.69
N SER A 71 -5.39 6.09 -7.94
CA SER A 71 -4.38 5.64 -8.89
C SER A 71 -3.27 4.86 -8.21
N GLN A 72 -2.77 3.83 -8.89
CA GLN A 72 -1.59 3.06 -8.48
C GLN A 72 -0.88 2.49 -9.72
N ALA A 73 0.39 2.13 -9.58
CA ALA A 73 1.09 1.39 -10.62
C ALA A 73 0.48 -0.01 -10.79
N VAL A 74 0.17 -0.39 -12.03
CA VAL A 74 -0.40 -1.68 -12.38
C VAL A 74 0.35 -2.31 -13.55
N ILE A 75 0.33 -3.64 -13.64
CA ILE A 75 0.79 -4.38 -14.82
C ILE A 75 -0.44 -4.69 -15.68
N ILE A 76 -0.40 -4.27 -16.94
CA ILE A 76 -1.46 -4.49 -17.92
C ILE A 76 -0.97 -5.51 -18.95
N SER A 77 -1.78 -6.51 -19.28
CA SER A 77 -1.50 -7.49 -20.31
C SER A 77 -2.58 -7.51 -21.39
N ASN A 78 -2.20 -7.80 -22.62
CA ASN A 78 -3.16 -8.09 -23.69
C ASN A 78 -3.94 -9.39 -23.34
N LYS A 79 -5.24 -9.43 -23.66
CA LYS A 79 -6.10 -10.62 -23.43
C LYS A 79 -5.68 -11.82 -24.30
N ASN A 80 -5.05 -11.57 -25.45
CA ASN A 80 -4.63 -12.60 -26.41
C ASN A 80 -3.12 -12.87 -26.34
N LEU A 81 -2.54 -12.78 -25.14
CA LEU A 81 -1.12 -13.01 -24.95
C LEU A 81 -0.80 -14.51 -25.21
N ASP A 82 0.28 -14.79 -25.93
CA ASP A 82 0.68 -16.18 -26.20
C ASP A 82 1.19 -16.90 -24.94
N GLN A 83 1.24 -18.23 -24.98
CA GLN A 83 1.61 -19.06 -23.83
C GLN A 83 3.04 -18.79 -23.33
N GLN A 84 3.98 -18.49 -24.24
CA GLN A 84 5.37 -18.21 -23.86
C GLN A 84 5.46 -16.89 -23.08
N LYS A 85 4.81 -15.83 -23.57
CA LYS A 85 4.73 -14.54 -22.88
C LYS A 85 3.95 -14.62 -21.58
N HIS A 86 2.89 -15.43 -21.51
CA HIS A 86 2.19 -15.70 -20.25
C HIS A 86 3.11 -16.33 -19.20
N SER A 87 3.97 -17.27 -19.59
CA SER A 87 4.97 -17.86 -18.69
C SER A 87 5.96 -16.81 -18.15
N ILE A 88 6.43 -15.90 -19.02
CA ILE A 88 7.31 -14.78 -18.62
C ILE A 88 6.58 -13.83 -17.66
N LEU A 89 5.34 -13.46 -17.99
CA LEU A 89 4.50 -12.61 -17.14
C LEU A 89 4.32 -13.22 -15.75
N ASN A 90 4.01 -14.51 -15.66
CA ASN A 90 3.86 -15.21 -14.38
C ASN A 90 5.16 -15.21 -13.56
N LYS A 91 6.31 -15.43 -14.21
CA LYS A 91 7.62 -15.33 -13.54
C LYS A 91 7.89 -13.92 -13.01
N LEU A 92 7.54 -12.88 -13.77
CA LEU A 92 7.69 -11.50 -13.36
C LEU A 92 6.77 -11.16 -12.18
N LEU A 93 5.49 -11.52 -12.27
CA LEU A 93 4.50 -11.32 -11.21
C LEU A 93 4.92 -12.01 -9.92
N PHE A 94 5.43 -13.24 -10.01
CA PHE A 94 5.99 -13.97 -8.87
C PHE A 94 7.12 -13.17 -8.19
N ARG A 95 8.10 -12.68 -8.95
CA ARG A 95 9.23 -11.91 -8.41
C ARG A 95 8.77 -10.60 -7.75
N ILE A 96 7.83 -9.89 -8.37
CA ILE A 96 7.27 -8.65 -7.83
C ILE A 96 6.52 -8.92 -6.52
N ARG A 97 5.66 -9.95 -6.50
CA ARG A 97 4.95 -10.36 -5.28
C ARG A 97 5.92 -10.75 -4.17
N ALA A 98 7.00 -11.46 -4.48
CA ALA A 98 7.97 -11.86 -3.48
C ALA A 98 8.67 -10.66 -2.80
N VAL A 99 8.97 -9.60 -3.56
CA VAL A 99 9.54 -8.36 -3.01
C VAL A 99 8.48 -7.56 -2.25
N LYS A 100 7.25 -7.47 -2.75
CA LYS A 100 6.15 -6.77 -2.06
C LYS A 100 5.84 -7.42 -0.71
N ASN A 101 5.66 -8.73 -0.69
CA ASN A 101 5.40 -9.49 0.54
C ASN A 101 6.54 -9.31 1.54
N ALA A 102 7.79 -9.35 1.09
CA ALA A 102 8.95 -9.11 1.95
C ALA A 102 8.95 -7.70 2.56
N LYS A 103 8.58 -6.66 1.78
CA LYS A 103 8.53 -5.28 2.26
C LYS A 103 7.47 -5.06 3.35
N GLU A 104 6.36 -5.79 3.26
CA GLU A 104 5.22 -5.70 4.20
C GLU A 104 5.44 -6.51 5.48
N ASN A 105 6.54 -7.26 5.59
CA ASN A 105 6.82 -8.15 6.72
C ASN A 105 8.23 -7.96 7.28
N LYS A 106 8.40 -8.29 8.55
CA LYS A 106 9.69 -8.34 9.24
C LYS A 106 9.92 -9.73 9.80
N TYR A 107 11.18 -10.15 9.75
CA TYR A 107 11.62 -11.30 10.51
C TYR A 107 11.95 -10.86 11.92
N ILE A 108 11.43 -11.59 12.90
CA ILE A 108 11.69 -11.35 14.31
C ILE A 108 12.25 -12.61 14.94
N LEU A 109 13.20 -12.40 15.84
CA LEU A 109 13.70 -13.43 16.74
C LEU A 109 13.72 -12.85 18.14
N LEU A 110 13.38 -13.66 19.13
CA LEU A 110 13.28 -13.25 20.53
C LEU A 110 13.57 -14.44 21.42
N ASN A 111 14.04 -14.18 22.64
CA ASN A 111 14.18 -15.19 23.67
C ASN A 111 12.99 -15.12 24.62
N ALA A 112 12.53 -16.25 25.12
CA ALA A 112 11.44 -16.29 26.08
C ALA A 112 11.55 -17.50 27.03
N PRO A 113 11.00 -17.39 28.25
CA PRO A 113 10.88 -18.52 29.14
C PRO A 113 9.89 -19.55 28.58
N LEU A 114 10.14 -20.84 28.86
CA LEU A 114 9.35 -21.94 28.34
C LEU A 114 7.88 -21.88 28.80
N GLU A 115 7.59 -21.37 29.99
CA GLU A 115 6.21 -21.18 30.47
C GLU A 115 5.40 -20.19 29.62
N ALA A 116 6.05 -19.20 29.00
CA ALA A 116 5.39 -18.19 28.17
C ALA A 116 5.18 -18.64 26.72
N LEU A 117 5.74 -19.79 26.32
CA LEU A 117 5.77 -20.25 24.94
C LEU A 117 4.39 -20.30 24.30
N HIS A 118 3.39 -20.82 25.01
CA HIS A 118 2.03 -20.94 24.48
C HIS A 118 1.39 -19.57 24.20
N GLU A 119 1.58 -18.60 25.09
CA GLU A 119 1.08 -17.24 24.90
C GLU A 119 1.79 -16.53 23.74
N ILE A 120 3.13 -16.67 23.67
CA ILE A 120 3.92 -16.06 22.60
C ILE A 120 3.56 -16.65 21.24
N CYS A 121 3.35 -17.97 21.12
CA CYS A 121 2.89 -18.58 19.88
C CYS A 121 1.50 -18.11 19.45
N ARG A 122 0.65 -17.67 20.39
CA ARG A 122 -0.65 -17.06 20.08
C ARG A 122 -0.51 -15.63 19.58
N ILE A 123 0.41 -14.85 20.16
CA ILE A 123 0.70 -13.47 19.73
C ILE A 123 1.36 -13.47 18.36
N LEU A 124 2.29 -14.40 18.13
CA LEU A 124 3.04 -14.55 16.89
C LEU A 124 2.78 -15.92 16.26
N PRO A 125 1.68 -16.12 15.52
CA PRO A 125 1.42 -17.39 14.85
C PRO A 125 2.41 -17.70 13.71
N GLY A 126 3.10 -16.65 13.20
CA GLY A 126 4.00 -16.76 12.06
C GLY A 126 3.27 -17.11 10.77
N MET A 127 4.02 -17.55 9.75
CA MET A 127 3.45 -17.91 8.44
C MET A 127 2.76 -19.28 8.43
N LYS A 128 3.28 -20.20 9.25
CA LYS A 128 2.77 -21.58 9.39
C LYS A 128 2.80 -21.99 10.85
N SER A 129 3.96 -21.78 11.48
CA SER A 129 4.21 -21.92 12.91
C SER A 129 5.51 -21.18 13.21
N PRO A 130 5.70 -20.63 14.42
CA PRO A 130 7.00 -20.15 14.86
C PRO A 130 8.01 -21.29 14.92
N THR A 131 9.27 -20.96 14.67
CA THR A 131 10.38 -21.88 14.91
C THR A 131 10.86 -21.70 16.34
N ILE A 132 11.04 -22.80 17.06
CA ILE A 132 11.46 -22.80 18.47
C ILE A 132 12.81 -23.51 18.56
N LEU A 133 13.81 -22.83 19.11
CA LEU A 133 15.17 -23.31 19.28
C LEU A 133 15.51 -23.35 20.79
N PRO A 134 16.03 -24.47 21.33
CA PRO A 134 16.46 -24.51 22.71
C PRO A 134 17.71 -23.64 22.91
N LEU A 135 17.81 -22.99 24.07
CA LEU A 135 19.01 -22.24 24.48
C LEU A 135 19.87 -23.07 25.44
N VAL A 136 21.13 -22.64 25.60
CA VAL A 136 22.04 -23.20 26.61
C VAL A 136 21.50 -22.93 28.02
N GLU A 137 20.90 -21.75 28.21
CA GLU A 137 20.21 -21.40 29.44
C GLU A 137 18.94 -22.25 29.61
N LYS A 138 18.88 -22.98 30.72
CA LYS A 138 17.74 -23.87 31.01
C LYS A 138 16.50 -23.04 31.30
N GLY A 139 15.35 -23.52 30.82
CA GLY A 139 14.07 -22.85 31.00
C GLY A 139 13.76 -21.79 29.94
N TRP A 140 14.66 -21.58 28.97
CA TRP A 140 14.50 -20.59 27.91
C TRP A 140 14.58 -21.19 26.51
N CYS A 141 13.96 -20.50 25.55
CA CYS A 141 14.03 -20.80 24.14
C CYS A 141 14.17 -19.53 23.30
N SER A 142 14.72 -19.65 22.10
CA SER A 142 14.63 -18.64 21.06
C SER A 142 13.46 -18.96 20.13
N ILE A 143 12.64 -17.97 19.84
CA ILE A 143 11.47 -18.06 18.97
C ILE A 143 11.70 -17.17 17.77
N HIS A 144 11.57 -17.74 16.58
CA HIS A 144 11.73 -17.04 15.31
C HIS A 144 10.39 -17.04 14.58
N SER A 145 9.98 -15.87 14.08
CA SER A 145 8.70 -15.70 13.39
C SER A 145 8.75 -14.56 12.37
N VAL A 146 7.66 -14.41 11.62
CA VAL A 146 7.44 -13.30 10.69
C VAL A 146 6.20 -12.55 11.13
N VAL A 147 6.30 -11.22 11.16
CA VAL A 147 5.22 -10.31 11.54
C VAL A 147 5.04 -9.25 10.47
N LYS A 148 3.80 -8.77 10.28
CA LYS A 148 3.56 -7.64 9.39
C LYS A 148 4.07 -6.34 10.00
N GLU A 149 4.51 -5.42 9.14
CA GLU A 149 5.06 -4.13 9.57
C GLU A 149 4.03 -3.25 10.29
N ASP A 150 2.76 -3.31 9.89
CA ASP A 150 1.67 -2.53 10.48
C ASP A 150 1.25 -3.03 11.87
N GLU A 151 1.34 -4.34 12.11
CA GLU A 151 1.08 -4.96 13.42
C GLU A 151 2.32 -4.96 14.34
N PHE A 152 3.50 -4.59 13.82
CA PHE A 152 4.79 -4.81 14.48
C PHE A 152 4.84 -4.27 15.92
N TRP A 153 4.53 -2.99 16.13
CA TRP A 153 4.65 -2.35 17.44
C TRP A 153 3.65 -2.89 18.47
N GLU A 154 2.43 -3.20 18.04
CA GLU A 154 1.41 -3.80 18.90
C GLU A 154 1.87 -5.19 19.40
N ARG A 155 2.41 -6.01 18.50
CA ARG A 155 2.90 -7.35 18.83
C ARG A 155 4.08 -7.30 19.78
N ILE A 156 5.04 -6.39 19.57
CA ILE A 156 6.23 -6.24 20.43
C ILE A 156 5.83 -5.91 21.87
N ASP A 157 4.84 -5.05 22.06
CA ASP A 157 4.37 -4.71 23.40
C ASP A 157 3.76 -5.93 24.11
N GLN A 158 2.90 -6.69 23.41
CA GLN A 158 2.33 -7.94 23.92
C GLN A 158 3.41 -8.97 24.27
N LEU A 159 4.44 -9.10 23.44
CA LEU A 159 5.56 -10.03 23.65
C LEU A 159 6.36 -9.67 24.90
N LYS A 160 6.66 -8.39 25.12
CA LYS A 160 7.37 -7.94 26.32
C LYS A 160 6.58 -8.23 27.59
N HIS A 161 5.26 -8.00 27.57
CA HIS A 161 4.41 -8.34 28.71
C HIS A 161 4.36 -9.84 28.99
N ALA A 162 4.46 -10.68 27.95
CA ALA A 162 4.57 -12.13 28.07
C ALA A 162 5.97 -12.63 28.50
N GLY A 163 6.93 -11.73 28.73
CA GLY A 163 8.28 -12.09 29.19
C GLY A 163 9.29 -12.35 28.07
N ALA A 164 9.02 -11.87 26.84
CA ALA A 164 10.00 -11.93 25.75
C ALA A 164 11.14 -10.92 25.97
N GLU A 165 12.36 -11.38 25.73
CA GLU A 165 13.60 -10.61 25.83
C GLU A 165 14.43 -10.68 24.54
N GLY A 166 15.40 -9.77 24.40
CA GLY A 166 16.37 -9.83 23.30
C GLY A 166 15.75 -9.81 21.90
N ILE A 167 14.63 -9.09 21.73
CA ILE A 167 13.90 -9.06 20.45
C ILE A 167 14.74 -8.35 19.39
N LEU A 168 15.12 -9.07 18.33
CA LEU A 168 15.79 -8.52 17.15
C LEU A 168 14.86 -8.56 15.95
N VAL A 169 14.98 -7.53 15.12
CA VAL A 169 14.16 -7.34 13.92
C VAL A 169 15.08 -7.25 12.71
N ILE A 170 14.79 -8.06 11.70
CA ILE A 170 15.61 -8.14 10.50
C ILE A 170 14.70 -7.89 9.29
N PRO A 171 15.09 -7.00 8.36
CA PRO A 171 14.35 -6.82 7.12
C PRO A 171 14.42 -8.09 6.26
N ILE A 172 13.30 -8.44 5.63
CA ILE A 172 13.25 -9.53 4.67
C ILE A 172 13.51 -8.95 3.28
N GLU A 173 14.47 -9.48 2.53
CA GLU A 173 14.71 -9.03 1.15
C GLU A 173 13.67 -9.55 0.18
N LYS A 174 13.33 -10.84 0.28
CA LYS A 174 12.44 -11.57 -0.63
C LYS A 174 11.71 -12.66 0.15
N MET A 175 10.42 -12.80 -0.10
CA MET A 175 9.55 -13.73 0.60
C MET A 175 8.79 -14.57 -0.44
N ILE A 176 9.10 -15.86 -0.51
CA ILE A 176 8.49 -16.79 -1.47
C ILE A 176 7.41 -17.57 -0.72
N LEU A 177 6.18 -17.52 -1.24
CA LEU A 177 5.00 -18.21 -0.72
C LEU A 177 4.55 -19.30 -1.68
#